data_AF-A0A519XXS4-F1
#
_entry.id   AF-A0A519XXS4-F1
#
_cell.length_a   1.000
_cell.length_b   1.000
_cell.length_c   1.000
_cell.angle_alpha   90.00
_cell.angle_beta   90.00
_cell.angle_gamma   90.00
#
_symmetry.space_group_name_H-M   'P 1'
#
loop_
_entity.id
_entity.type
_entity.pdbx_description
1 polymer ?
#
loop_
_entity_poly.entity_id
_entity_poly.type
_entity_poly.pdbx_seq_one_letter_code
_entity_poly.pdbx_strand_id
1 'polypeptide(L)'
;KVKIEETFRLGGDQLLLQGGHHPDLGLSFYADLFKKLKELYPDLKLHALGPPEIAHVAKLEGISHTEVLKVLKEAGMDSLPGAGAEILNDRVRRLISKGKCGGQEWLDVMRACHQLDITTSATMMFGHVETIEERFEHLVWIRQVQSEKPADANGFLAFIPWPFQDDGTLLKRLRGISNNVTADEYIRMIALSRIMLPNIKNIQASWLTVGKATAQLCLHAGANDFGSIMIEENVVSAAGAPHRFTANGIQQSIKAAGFEPQLRGQKYNYRDLPEHLEEQVITY
;
A
#
# COMPACT_ATOMS: atom_id res chain seq x y z
N LYS A 1 -10.96 -13.68 13.56
CA LYS A 1 -10.99 -13.50 15.04
C LYS A 1 -9.61 -13.69 15.63
N VAL A 2 -9.06 -14.91 15.70
CA VAL A 2 -7.71 -15.20 16.24
C VAL A 2 -6.64 -14.21 15.77
N LYS A 3 -6.53 -13.99 14.46
CA LYS A 3 -5.55 -13.06 13.87
C LYS A 3 -5.79 -11.59 14.17
N ILE A 4 -7.04 -11.19 14.33
CA ILE A 4 -7.42 -9.82 14.69
C ILE A 4 -7.05 -9.55 16.15
N GLU A 5 -7.33 -10.52 17.02
CA GLU A 5 -6.96 -10.45 18.44
C GLU A 5 -5.44 -10.47 18.61
N GLU A 6 -4.71 -11.25 17.81
CA GLU A 6 -3.25 -11.18 17.72
C GLU A 6 -2.78 -9.78 17.31
N THR A 7 -3.36 -9.18 16.27
CA THR A 7 -3.05 -7.80 15.84
C THR A 7 -3.21 -6.80 16.98
N PHE A 8 -4.29 -6.87 17.76
CA PHE A 8 -4.51 -5.97 18.88
C PHE A 8 -3.51 -6.17 20.02
N ARG A 9 -3.15 -7.42 20.36
CA ARG A 9 -2.13 -7.70 21.38
C ARG A 9 -0.75 -7.18 20.98
N LEU A 10 -0.45 -7.18 19.67
CA LEU A 10 0.76 -6.59 19.08
C LEU A 10 0.63 -5.07 18.84
N GLY A 11 -0.42 -4.42 19.35
CA GLY A 11 -0.63 -2.97 19.29
C GLY A 11 -1.13 -2.41 17.93
N GLY A 12 -1.34 -3.28 16.96
CA GLY A 12 -1.96 -2.93 15.68
C GLY A 12 -3.46 -2.69 15.83
N ASP A 13 -4.03 -1.88 14.94
CA ASP A 13 -5.46 -1.53 14.93
C ASP A 13 -6.09 -1.67 13.54
N GLN A 14 -5.37 -2.24 12.58
CA GLN A 14 -5.75 -2.25 11.18
C GLN A 14 -5.58 -3.64 10.53
N LEU A 15 -6.50 -4.00 9.64
CA LEU A 15 -6.30 -5.04 8.64
C LEU A 15 -6.04 -4.45 7.26
N LEU A 16 -5.01 -4.98 6.59
CA LEU A 16 -4.86 -4.87 5.14
C LEU A 16 -5.54 -6.09 4.51
N LEU A 17 -6.66 -5.90 3.80
CA LEU A 17 -7.44 -6.98 3.20
C LEU A 17 -7.39 -6.91 1.68
N GLN A 18 -6.82 -7.93 1.04
CA GLN A 18 -6.73 -8.06 -0.43
C GLN A 18 -7.02 -9.53 -0.80
N GLY A 19 -7.88 -9.76 -1.79
CA GLY A 19 -8.41 -11.07 -2.14
C GLY A 19 -8.26 -11.46 -3.62
N GLY A 20 -7.85 -10.51 -4.49
CA GLY A 20 -7.72 -10.75 -5.92
C GLY A 20 -9.07 -10.78 -6.66
N HIS A 21 -9.05 -11.15 -7.95
CA HIS A 21 -10.22 -11.07 -8.83
C HIS A 21 -11.00 -12.40 -8.85
N HIS A 22 -11.63 -12.76 -7.73
CA HIS A 22 -12.43 -13.98 -7.68
C HIS A 22 -13.74 -13.80 -8.46
N PRO A 23 -14.11 -14.70 -9.38
CA PRO A 23 -15.31 -14.55 -10.22
C PRO A 23 -16.62 -14.59 -9.40
N ASP A 24 -16.63 -15.33 -8.29
CA ASP A 24 -17.84 -15.53 -7.48
C ASP A 24 -17.97 -14.59 -6.27
N LEU A 25 -16.99 -13.71 -6.03
CA LEU A 25 -17.03 -12.79 -4.88
C LEU A 25 -17.41 -11.38 -5.36
N GLY A 26 -18.72 -11.12 -5.36
CA GLY A 26 -19.31 -9.83 -5.72
C GLY A 26 -19.36 -8.82 -4.56
N LEU A 27 -20.09 -7.74 -4.77
CA LEU A 27 -20.18 -6.62 -3.83
C LEU A 27 -20.81 -7.01 -2.48
N SER A 28 -21.86 -7.84 -2.51
CA SER A 28 -22.55 -8.29 -1.29
C SER A 28 -21.63 -9.04 -0.34
N PHE A 29 -20.76 -9.91 -0.87
CA PHE A 29 -19.79 -10.66 -0.08
C PHE A 29 -18.86 -9.72 0.72
N TYR A 30 -18.27 -8.73 0.05
CA TYR A 30 -17.36 -7.79 0.71
C TYR A 30 -18.10 -6.88 1.70
N ALA A 31 -19.29 -6.39 1.34
CA ALA A 31 -20.10 -5.56 2.21
C ALA A 31 -20.52 -6.31 3.49
N ASP A 32 -20.97 -7.56 3.37
CA ASP A 32 -21.38 -8.39 4.51
C ASP A 32 -20.17 -8.75 5.39
N LEU A 33 -19.01 -9.03 4.78
CA LEU A 33 -17.78 -9.26 5.50
C LEU A 33 -17.37 -8.03 6.33
N PHE A 34 -17.39 -6.83 5.73
CA PHE A 34 -16.99 -5.60 6.42
C PHE A 34 -17.95 -5.27 7.56
N LYS A 35 -19.27 -5.36 7.34
CA LYS A 35 -20.28 -5.16 8.39
C LYS A 35 -20.04 -6.10 9.56
N LYS A 36 -19.87 -7.40 9.28
CA LYS A 36 -19.60 -8.41 10.31
C LYS A 36 -18.31 -8.16 11.06
N LEU A 37 -17.25 -7.68 10.39
CA LEU A 37 -16.01 -7.30 11.05
C LEU A 37 -16.20 -6.10 11.97
N LYS A 38 -16.96 -5.09 11.55
CA LYS A 38 -17.28 -3.90 12.35
C LYS A 38 -18.21 -4.20 13.53
N GLU A 39 -19.16 -5.12 13.37
CA GLU A 39 -20.00 -5.61 14.47
C GLU A 39 -19.17 -6.31 15.56
N LEU A 40 -18.18 -7.11 15.15
CA LEU A 40 -17.32 -7.84 16.07
C LEU A 40 -16.21 -6.98 16.68
N TYR A 41 -15.67 -6.04 15.90
CA TYR A 41 -14.54 -5.19 16.27
C TYR A 41 -14.76 -3.76 15.74
N PRO A 42 -15.57 -2.92 16.42
CA PRO A 42 -15.95 -1.59 15.94
C PRO A 42 -14.76 -0.66 15.65
N ASP A 43 -13.70 -0.77 16.45
CA ASP A 43 -12.50 0.08 16.35
C ASP A 43 -11.51 -0.38 15.28
N LEU A 44 -11.65 -1.62 14.77
CA LEU A 44 -10.75 -2.19 13.78
C LEU A 44 -10.81 -1.40 12.48
N LYS A 45 -9.67 -0.92 11.99
CA LYS A 45 -9.58 -0.20 10.72
C LYS A 45 -9.45 -1.17 9.55
N LEU A 46 -10.28 -0.97 8.53
CA LEU A 46 -10.27 -1.76 7.31
C LEU A 46 -9.57 -0.95 6.20
N HIS A 47 -8.34 -1.31 5.89
CA HIS A 47 -7.62 -0.86 4.70
C HIS A 47 -7.77 -1.95 3.64
N ALA A 48 -8.83 -1.87 2.83
CA ALA A 48 -9.34 -3.04 2.12
C ALA A 48 -9.51 -2.80 0.62
N LEU A 49 -9.19 -3.85 -0.15
CA LEU A 49 -9.24 -3.94 -1.61
C LEU A 49 -8.33 -2.93 -2.33
N GLY A 50 -8.01 -3.16 -3.58
CA GLY A 50 -7.31 -2.21 -4.44
C GLY A 50 -8.18 -1.80 -5.62
N PRO A 51 -7.75 -0.79 -6.40
CA PRO A 51 -8.48 -0.40 -7.60
C PRO A 51 -8.77 -1.53 -8.60
N PRO A 52 -7.88 -2.53 -8.81
CA PRO A 52 -8.22 -3.67 -9.65
C PRO A 52 -9.42 -4.48 -9.14
N GLU A 53 -9.56 -4.64 -7.82
CA GLU A 53 -10.68 -5.36 -7.21
C GLU A 53 -11.98 -4.55 -7.31
N ILE A 54 -11.92 -3.22 -7.09
CA ILE A 54 -13.08 -2.34 -7.31
C ILE A 54 -13.54 -2.36 -8.76
N ALA A 55 -12.61 -2.31 -9.72
CA ALA A 55 -12.93 -2.41 -11.14
C ALA A 55 -13.55 -3.77 -11.50
N HIS A 56 -13.03 -4.86 -10.94
CA HIS A 56 -13.56 -6.21 -11.13
C HIS A 56 -14.98 -6.34 -10.56
N VAL A 57 -15.21 -5.90 -9.32
CA VAL A 57 -16.54 -5.92 -8.68
C VAL A 57 -17.53 -5.05 -9.46
N ALA A 58 -17.14 -3.84 -9.86
CA ALA A 58 -17.98 -2.96 -10.67
C ALA A 58 -18.42 -3.65 -11.99
N LYS A 59 -17.50 -4.38 -12.63
CA LYS A 59 -17.80 -5.16 -13.83
C LYS A 59 -18.72 -6.34 -13.57
N LEU A 60 -18.54 -7.07 -12.46
CA LEU A 60 -19.41 -8.20 -12.08
C LEU A 60 -20.84 -7.73 -11.80
N GLU A 61 -20.99 -6.62 -11.10
CA GLU A 61 -22.29 -6.07 -10.69
C GLU A 61 -22.96 -5.23 -11.79
N GLY A 62 -22.21 -4.79 -12.81
CA GLY A 62 -22.71 -3.93 -13.88
C GLY A 62 -23.02 -2.50 -13.42
N ILE A 63 -22.30 -2.00 -12.40
CA ILE A 63 -22.48 -0.67 -11.80
C ILE A 63 -21.18 0.14 -11.81
N SER A 64 -21.24 1.43 -11.50
CA SER A 64 -20.06 2.30 -11.48
C SER A 64 -19.13 2.03 -10.29
N HIS A 65 -17.85 2.39 -10.41
CA HIS A 65 -16.90 2.35 -9.30
C HIS A 65 -17.41 3.15 -8.09
N THR A 66 -18.03 4.31 -8.33
CA THR A 66 -18.61 5.16 -7.28
C THR A 66 -19.71 4.44 -6.50
N GLU A 67 -20.58 3.68 -7.16
CA GLU A 67 -21.64 2.91 -6.50
C GLU A 67 -21.06 1.77 -5.65
N VAL A 68 -20.09 1.02 -6.18
CA VAL A 68 -19.35 0.00 -5.41
C VAL A 68 -18.73 0.63 -4.16
N LEU A 69 -17.99 1.73 -4.32
CA LEU A 69 -17.27 2.38 -3.23
C LEU A 69 -18.21 2.95 -2.16
N LYS A 70 -19.39 3.48 -2.54
CA LYS A 70 -20.41 3.94 -1.59
C LYS A 70 -20.88 2.79 -0.70
N VAL A 71 -21.25 1.66 -1.30
CA VAL A 71 -21.72 0.48 -0.55
C VAL A 71 -20.63 -0.05 0.38
N LEU A 72 -19.38 -0.12 -0.08
CA LEU A 72 -18.25 -0.58 0.74
C LEU A 72 -17.93 0.40 1.89
N LYS A 73 -17.99 1.71 1.64
CA LYS A 73 -17.82 2.74 2.68
C LYS A 73 -18.91 2.62 3.74
N GLU A 74 -20.17 2.50 3.33
CA GLU A 74 -21.31 2.30 4.24
C GLU A 74 -21.22 0.98 5.02
N ALA A 75 -20.63 -0.05 4.43
CA ALA A 75 -20.37 -1.33 5.08
C ALA A 75 -19.21 -1.28 6.09
N GLY A 76 -18.45 -0.17 6.15
CA GLY A 76 -17.41 0.06 7.15
C GLY A 76 -15.97 0.04 6.61
N MET A 77 -15.75 0.10 5.29
CA MET A 77 -14.40 0.32 4.75
C MET A 77 -13.87 1.69 5.18
N ASP A 78 -12.72 1.75 5.85
CA ASP A 78 -12.13 3.02 6.33
C ASP A 78 -11.21 3.67 5.29
N SER A 79 -10.50 2.88 4.50
CA SER A 79 -9.59 3.36 3.46
C SER A 79 -9.27 2.30 2.41
N LEU A 80 -8.72 2.72 1.28
CA LEU A 80 -8.39 1.84 0.15
C LEU A 80 -6.88 1.89 -0.19
N PRO A 81 -6.14 0.77 -0.12
CA PRO A 81 -4.73 0.73 -0.50
C PRO A 81 -4.50 0.99 -1.97
N GLY A 82 -3.36 1.63 -2.28
CA GLY A 82 -2.87 1.86 -3.63
C GLY A 82 -2.38 0.63 -4.38
N ALA A 83 -2.80 -0.57 -4.01
CA ALA A 83 -2.26 -1.79 -4.59
C ALA A 83 -2.63 -1.98 -6.07
N GLY A 84 -1.83 -2.76 -6.79
CA GLY A 84 -2.04 -3.07 -8.21
C GLY A 84 -1.74 -1.95 -9.19
N ALA A 85 -1.15 -0.84 -8.71
CA ALA A 85 -0.65 0.24 -9.55
C ALA A 85 0.56 -0.22 -10.37
N GLU A 86 1.55 -0.83 -9.72
CA GLU A 86 2.86 -1.16 -10.26
C GLU A 86 3.45 0.04 -11.01
N ILE A 87 3.53 -0.03 -12.33
CA ILE A 87 3.65 1.14 -13.22
C ILE A 87 2.35 1.27 -14.01
N LEU A 88 1.76 2.46 -13.98
CA LEU A 88 0.45 2.72 -14.58
C LEU A 88 0.48 2.81 -16.10
N ASN A 89 1.65 3.01 -16.72
CA ASN A 89 1.78 3.12 -18.17
C ASN A 89 1.28 1.83 -18.86
N ASP A 90 0.43 1.98 -19.87
CA ASP A 90 -0.23 0.84 -20.52
C ASP A 90 0.75 -0.14 -21.19
N ARG A 91 1.90 0.34 -21.69
CA ARG A 91 2.94 -0.54 -22.24
C ARG A 91 3.42 -1.49 -21.14
N VAL A 92 3.75 -0.96 -19.97
CA VAL A 92 4.22 -1.75 -18.84
C VAL A 92 3.11 -2.67 -18.33
N ARG A 93 1.89 -2.16 -18.14
CA ARG A 93 0.75 -2.96 -17.66
C ARG A 93 0.44 -4.15 -18.56
N ARG A 94 0.50 -3.99 -19.89
CA ARG A 94 0.32 -5.12 -20.84
C ARG A 94 1.38 -6.22 -20.68
N LEU A 95 2.57 -5.87 -20.19
CA LEU A 95 3.67 -6.81 -19.99
C LEU A 95 3.56 -7.57 -18.67
N ILE A 96 3.13 -6.90 -17.59
CA ILE A 96 3.21 -7.42 -16.21
C ILE A 96 1.86 -7.76 -15.55
N SER A 97 0.75 -7.17 -16.00
CA SER A 97 -0.55 -7.20 -15.30
C SER A 97 -1.71 -7.61 -16.22
N LYS A 98 -1.53 -8.67 -17.01
CA LYS A 98 -2.60 -9.21 -17.87
C LYS A 98 -3.82 -9.58 -17.04
N GLY A 99 -4.99 -9.03 -17.38
CA GLY A 99 -6.27 -9.31 -16.69
C GLY A 99 -6.56 -8.41 -15.48
N LYS A 100 -5.70 -7.44 -15.16
CA LYS A 100 -6.04 -6.34 -14.24
C LYS A 100 -6.58 -5.12 -14.99
N CYS A 101 -7.18 -4.18 -14.26
CA CYS A 101 -7.65 -2.90 -14.78
C CYS A 101 -6.53 -2.13 -15.51
N GLY A 102 -6.90 -1.22 -16.41
CA GLY A 102 -5.96 -0.31 -17.08
C GLY A 102 -5.35 0.71 -16.12
N GLY A 103 -4.32 1.44 -16.59
CA GLY A 103 -3.72 2.52 -15.79
C GLY A 103 -4.71 3.66 -15.51
N GLN A 104 -5.43 4.06 -16.56
CA GLN A 104 -6.48 5.07 -16.45
C GLN A 104 -7.60 4.64 -15.49
N GLU A 105 -8.07 3.39 -15.61
CA GLU A 105 -9.12 2.86 -14.74
C GLU A 105 -8.68 2.81 -13.27
N TRP A 106 -7.42 2.46 -13.00
CA TRP A 106 -6.85 2.55 -11.65
C TRP A 106 -6.92 3.98 -11.10
N LEU A 107 -6.55 4.97 -11.93
CA LEU A 107 -6.62 6.40 -11.55
C LEU A 107 -8.07 6.86 -11.34
N ASP A 108 -9.01 6.39 -12.16
CA ASP A 108 -10.42 6.74 -12.06
C ASP A 108 -11.08 6.21 -10.79
N VAL A 109 -10.74 4.99 -10.37
CA VAL A 109 -11.17 4.47 -9.06
C VAL A 109 -10.62 5.32 -7.92
N MET A 110 -9.35 5.76 -8.00
CA MET A 110 -8.78 6.63 -6.98
C MET A 110 -9.44 8.00 -6.93
N ARG A 111 -9.74 8.60 -8.09
CA ARG A 111 -10.55 9.82 -8.17
C ARG A 111 -11.92 9.61 -7.49
N ALA A 112 -12.61 8.52 -7.80
CA ALA A 112 -13.90 8.20 -7.19
C ALA A 112 -13.80 8.04 -5.67
N CYS A 113 -12.73 7.40 -5.16
CA CYS A 113 -12.46 7.33 -3.72
C CYS A 113 -12.35 8.74 -3.12
N HIS A 114 -11.56 9.62 -3.74
CA HIS A 114 -11.32 10.97 -3.23
C HIS A 114 -12.58 11.83 -3.23
N GLN A 115 -13.41 11.72 -4.27
CA GLN A 115 -14.71 12.41 -4.33
C GLN A 115 -15.70 11.93 -3.26
N LEU A 116 -15.53 10.70 -2.78
CA LEU A 116 -16.33 10.13 -1.69
C LEU A 116 -15.69 10.35 -0.31
N ASP A 117 -14.60 11.12 -0.19
CA ASP A 117 -13.76 11.21 1.02
C ASP A 117 -13.40 9.83 1.59
N ILE A 118 -12.95 8.94 0.71
CA ILE A 118 -12.27 7.70 1.07
C ILE A 118 -10.77 8.00 1.02
N THR A 119 -10.11 7.81 2.16
CA THR A 119 -8.65 8.00 2.26
C THR A 119 -7.96 6.87 1.49
N THR A 120 -6.92 7.19 0.72
CA THR A 120 -6.18 6.18 -0.04
C THR A 120 -4.67 6.31 0.12
N SER A 121 -3.93 5.33 -0.39
CA SER A 121 -2.50 5.44 -0.64
C SER A 121 -2.22 5.26 -2.13
N ALA A 122 -1.06 5.73 -2.59
CA ALA A 122 -0.56 5.49 -3.94
C ALA A 122 0.73 4.66 -3.86
N THR A 123 0.95 3.79 -4.84
CA THR A 123 2.11 2.90 -4.82
C THR A 123 2.79 2.81 -6.17
N MET A 124 4.08 2.48 -6.15
CA MET A 124 4.86 2.24 -7.36
C MET A 124 5.84 1.09 -7.14
N MET A 125 5.57 -0.06 -7.77
CA MET A 125 6.56 -1.11 -7.92
C MET A 125 7.41 -0.78 -9.15
N PHE A 126 8.74 -0.70 -8.98
CA PHE A 126 9.66 -0.35 -10.07
C PHE A 126 10.88 -1.29 -10.09
N GLY A 127 11.76 -1.16 -11.08
CA GLY A 127 12.93 -2.01 -11.24
C GLY A 127 12.67 -3.26 -12.07
N HIS A 128 11.73 -3.19 -13.02
CA HIS A 128 11.39 -4.28 -13.92
C HIS A 128 11.49 -3.85 -15.39
N VAL A 129 10.39 -3.89 -16.15
CA VAL A 129 10.36 -3.64 -17.62
C VAL A 129 10.17 -2.18 -18.02
N GLU A 130 9.93 -1.30 -17.06
CA GLU A 130 9.61 0.11 -17.28
C GLU A 130 10.87 0.91 -17.64
N THR A 131 10.68 2.00 -18.38
CA THR A 131 11.74 3.00 -18.58
C THR A 131 11.73 4.03 -17.44
N ILE A 132 12.78 4.84 -17.35
CA ILE A 132 12.84 5.93 -16.38
C ILE A 132 11.68 6.90 -16.62
N GLU A 133 11.42 7.27 -17.87
CA GLU A 133 10.33 8.17 -18.28
C GLU A 133 8.98 7.67 -17.75
N GLU A 134 8.70 6.38 -17.86
CA GLU A 134 7.43 5.79 -17.38
C GLU A 134 7.29 5.82 -15.85
N ARG A 135 8.40 5.81 -15.10
CA ARG A 135 8.36 6.08 -13.65
C ARG A 135 7.97 7.54 -13.37
N PHE A 136 8.51 8.48 -14.15
CA PHE A 136 8.18 9.90 -14.00
C PHE A 136 6.74 10.19 -14.45
N GLU A 137 6.25 9.57 -15.53
CA GLU A 137 4.85 9.62 -15.94
C GLU A 137 3.92 9.17 -14.81
N HIS A 138 4.25 8.03 -14.17
CA HIS A 138 3.51 7.54 -13.01
C HIS A 138 3.42 8.62 -11.91
N LEU A 139 4.54 9.22 -11.51
CA LEU A 139 4.57 10.27 -10.48
C LEU A 139 3.73 11.50 -10.89
N VAL A 140 3.78 11.90 -12.16
CA VAL A 140 2.98 13.01 -12.69
C VAL A 140 1.49 12.71 -12.59
N TRP A 141 1.05 11.50 -12.96
CA TRP A 141 -0.36 11.11 -12.88
C TRP A 141 -0.87 11.01 -11.44
N ILE A 142 -0.08 10.46 -10.52
CA ILE A 142 -0.41 10.44 -9.09
C ILE A 142 -0.55 11.87 -8.55
N ARG A 143 0.39 12.77 -8.86
CA ARG A 143 0.30 14.18 -8.46
C ARG A 143 -0.94 14.86 -9.03
N GLN A 144 -1.30 14.55 -10.28
CA GLN A 144 -2.46 15.14 -10.94
C GLN A 144 -3.76 14.71 -10.24
N VAL A 145 -3.96 13.41 -10.01
CA VAL A 145 -5.13 12.90 -9.26
C VAL A 145 -5.21 13.52 -7.87
N GLN A 146 -4.08 13.63 -7.17
CA GLN A 146 -4.05 14.27 -5.85
C GLN A 146 -4.47 15.75 -5.89
N SER A 147 -4.21 16.46 -6.99
CA SER A 147 -4.62 17.87 -7.15
C SER A 147 -6.11 18.03 -7.49
N GLU A 148 -6.75 16.97 -7.99
CA GLU A 148 -8.17 16.98 -8.39
C GLU A 148 -9.13 16.64 -7.24
N LYS A 149 -8.62 16.15 -6.10
CA LYS A 149 -9.45 15.80 -4.95
C LYS A 149 -10.15 17.03 -4.35
N PRO A 150 -11.31 16.88 -3.70
CA PRO A 150 -11.91 17.93 -2.88
C PRO A 150 -10.92 18.47 -1.82
N ALA A 151 -11.00 19.77 -1.51
CA ALA A 151 -10.02 20.43 -0.64
C ALA A 151 -9.98 19.83 0.78
N ASP A 152 -11.13 19.37 1.27
CA ASP A 152 -11.35 18.74 2.57
C ASP A 152 -11.10 17.22 2.57
N ALA A 153 -11.04 16.58 1.41
CA ALA A 153 -10.71 15.17 1.31
C ALA A 153 -9.21 14.92 1.59
N ASN A 154 -8.89 13.79 2.23
CA ASN A 154 -7.48 13.43 2.46
C ASN A 154 -6.73 13.08 1.15
N GLY A 155 -7.42 12.39 0.23
CA GLY A 155 -6.81 11.88 -1.00
C GLY A 155 -5.78 10.76 -0.74
N PHE A 156 -4.69 10.78 -1.49
CA PHE A 156 -3.51 9.98 -1.20
C PHE A 156 -2.81 10.53 0.04
N LEU A 157 -2.90 9.80 1.13
CA LEU A 157 -2.26 10.16 2.38
C LEU A 157 -0.76 9.81 2.38
N ALA A 158 -0.39 8.79 1.60
CA ALA A 158 0.97 8.30 1.48
C ALA A 158 1.27 7.82 0.06
N PHE A 159 2.54 7.98 -0.34
CA PHE A 159 3.11 7.34 -1.52
C PHE A 159 4.19 6.35 -1.09
N ILE A 160 4.13 5.14 -1.65
CA ILE A 160 5.03 4.03 -1.29
C ILE A 160 5.67 3.46 -2.56
N PRO A 161 6.93 3.85 -2.88
CA PRO A 161 7.70 3.20 -3.93
C PRO A 161 8.50 2.01 -3.38
N TRP A 162 8.57 0.91 -4.14
CA TRP A 162 9.42 -0.24 -3.80
C TRP A 162 9.98 -0.94 -5.04
N PRO A 163 11.19 -1.53 -4.94
CA PRO A 163 11.73 -2.36 -6.01
C PRO A 163 10.99 -3.69 -6.12
N PHE A 164 10.79 -4.12 -7.36
CA PHE A 164 10.30 -5.44 -7.75
C PHE A 164 11.15 -6.54 -7.09
N GLN A 165 10.51 -7.57 -6.54
CA GLN A 165 11.19 -8.76 -6.04
C GLN A 165 10.98 -9.87 -7.07
N ASP A 166 12.06 -10.43 -7.59
CA ASP A 166 12.03 -11.22 -8.82
C ASP A 166 11.98 -12.74 -8.59
N ASP A 167 12.30 -13.21 -7.38
CA ASP A 167 12.41 -14.63 -7.08
C ASP A 167 11.06 -15.34 -7.20
N GLY A 168 11.07 -16.53 -7.78
CA GLY A 168 9.86 -17.33 -8.04
C GLY A 168 8.83 -16.71 -9.00
N THR A 169 9.05 -15.50 -9.53
CA THR A 169 8.04 -14.79 -10.34
C THR A 169 7.92 -15.32 -11.77
N LEU A 170 6.72 -15.22 -12.35
CA LEU A 170 6.49 -15.53 -13.76
C LEU A 170 7.27 -14.60 -14.70
N LEU A 171 7.50 -13.35 -14.30
CA LEU A 171 8.28 -12.38 -15.08
C LEU A 171 9.74 -12.82 -15.22
N LYS A 172 10.37 -13.28 -14.13
CA LYS A 172 11.71 -13.86 -14.18
C LYS A 172 11.74 -15.13 -15.02
N ARG A 173 10.84 -16.09 -14.75
CA ARG A 173 10.81 -17.38 -15.44
C ARG A 173 10.53 -17.28 -16.94
N LEU A 174 9.58 -16.44 -17.36
CA LEU A 174 9.11 -16.40 -18.75
C LEU A 174 9.79 -15.31 -19.59
N ARG A 175 10.34 -14.26 -18.97
CA ARG A 175 10.91 -13.11 -19.68
C ARG A 175 12.32 -12.73 -19.22
N GLY A 176 12.92 -13.46 -18.29
CA GLY A 176 14.27 -13.18 -17.78
C GLY A 176 14.41 -11.86 -17.02
N ILE A 177 13.29 -11.24 -16.62
CA ILE A 177 13.30 -9.95 -15.92
C ILE A 177 13.79 -10.18 -14.49
N SER A 178 14.86 -9.48 -14.13
CA SER A 178 15.45 -9.55 -12.80
C SER A 178 15.56 -8.15 -12.20
N ASN A 179 15.43 -8.07 -10.88
CA ASN A 179 15.59 -6.80 -10.18
C ASN A 179 17.08 -6.45 -10.03
N ASN A 180 17.48 -5.31 -10.57
CA ASN A 180 18.84 -4.76 -10.45
C ASN A 180 18.88 -3.44 -9.68
N VAL A 181 17.79 -3.04 -9.01
CA VAL A 181 17.71 -1.79 -8.25
C VAL A 181 18.67 -1.85 -7.07
N THR A 182 19.65 -0.96 -7.06
CA THR A 182 20.60 -0.81 -5.96
C THR A 182 20.00 0.00 -4.82
N ALA A 183 20.59 -0.10 -3.62
CA ALA A 183 20.23 0.74 -2.47
C ALA A 183 20.30 2.25 -2.81
N ASP A 184 21.33 2.65 -3.55
CA ASP A 184 21.55 4.02 -4.01
C ASP A 184 20.45 4.49 -4.99
N GLU A 185 20.04 3.64 -5.95
CA GLU A 185 18.91 3.95 -6.82
C GLU A 185 17.59 4.07 -6.04
N TYR A 186 17.35 3.20 -5.05
CA TYR A 186 16.17 3.29 -4.21
C TYR A 186 16.12 4.57 -3.38
N ILE A 187 17.24 4.96 -2.76
CA ILE A 187 17.36 6.20 -1.99
C ILE A 187 17.08 7.42 -2.90
N ARG A 188 17.62 7.43 -4.13
CA ARG A 188 17.29 8.47 -5.12
C ARG A 188 15.81 8.48 -5.46
N MET A 189 15.17 7.32 -5.64
CA MET A 189 13.74 7.26 -5.93
C MET A 189 12.89 7.84 -4.80
N ILE A 190 13.27 7.62 -3.53
CA ILE A 190 12.60 8.26 -2.38
C ILE A 190 12.74 9.79 -2.44
N ALA A 191 13.95 10.31 -2.68
CA ALA A 191 14.18 11.75 -2.80
C ALA A 191 13.40 12.36 -3.97
N LEU A 192 13.42 11.70 -5.14
CA LEU A 192 12.65 12.13 -6.31
C LEU A 192 11.14 12.12 -6.02
N SER A 193 10.63 11.11 -5.33
CA SER A 193 9.21 11.03 -4.93
C SER A 193 8.82 12.20 -4.03
N ARG A 194 9.66 12.54 -3.05
CA ARG A 194 9.45 13.71 -2.17
C ARG A 194 9.40 15.01 -2.95
N ILE A 195 10.29 15.20 -3.93
CA ILE A 195 10.35 16.41 -4.77
C ILE A 195 9.16 16.47 -5.74
N MET A 196 8.83 15.34 -6.37
CA MET A 196 7.83 15.28 -7.44
C MET A 196 6.39 15.26 -6.92
N LEU A 197 6.16 14.83 -5.68
CA LEU A 197 4.84 14.71 -5.05
C LEU A 197 4.67 15.69 -3.86
N PRO A 198 4.78 17.01 -4.07
CA PRO A 198 4.69 17.99 -2.97
C PRO A 198 3.30 18.03 -2.31
N ASN A 199 2.28 17.49 -2.98
CA ASN A 199 0.90 17.43 -2.51
C ASN A 199 0.53 16.09 -1.83
N ILE A 200 1.51 15.20 -1.62
CA ILE A 200 1.37 13.98 -0.81
C ILE A 200 2.31 14.10 0.39
N LYS A 201 1.73 14.18 1.58
CA LYS A 201 2.48 14.48 2.81
C LYS A 201 3.49 13.37 3.15
N ASN A 202 3.05 12.11 3.07
CA ASN A 202 3.85 10.99 3.56
C ASN A 202 4.51 10.21 2.43
N ILE A 203 5.82 10.00 2.53
CA ILE A 203 6.58 9.12 1.65
C ILE A 203 7.12 7.98 2.51
N GLN A 204 6.76 6.75 2.15
CA GLN A 204 7.11 5.56 2.94
C GLN A 204 8.35 4.87 2.37
N ALA A 205 9.30 4.55 3.25
CA ALA A 205 10.41 3.65 2.93
C ALA A 205 9.98 2.19 3.17
N SER A 206 10.02 1.39 2.11
CA SER A 206 9.67 -0.03 2.13
C SER A 206 10.85 -0.88 2.60
N TRP A 207 11.12 -0.88 3.91
CA TRP A 207 12.17 -1.73 4.49
C TRP A 207 11.95 -3.23 4.22
N LEU A 208 10.71 -3.65 3.95
CA LEU A 208 10.39 -5.02 3.56
C LEU A 208 11.14 -5.47 2.32
N THR A 209 11.43 -4.56 1.39
CA THR A 209 12.07 -4.88 0.11
C THR A 209 13.54 -4.48 0.05
N VAL A 210 13.97 -3.49 0.83
CA VAL A 210 15.36 -2.97 0.77
C VAL A 210 16.18 -3.17 2.04
N GLY A 211 15.54 -3.71 3.07
CA GLY A 211 16.14 -3.96 4.38
C GLY A 211 16.33 -2.71 5.24
N LYS A 212 16.71 -2.95 6.49
CA LYS A 212 16.87 -1.94 7.54
C LYS A 212 17.84 -0.82 7.14
N ALA A 213 19.06 -1.16 6.73
CA ALA A 213 20.13 -0.18 6.51
C ALA A 213 19.75 0.84 5.42
N THR A 214 19.23 0.37 4.29
CA THR A 214 18.76 1.23 3.21
C THR A 214 17.59 2.10 3.66
N ALA A 215 16.59 1.53 4.33
CA ALA A 215 15.43 2.28 4.80
C ALA A 215 15.80 3.39 5.81
N GLN A 216 16.79 3.15 6.68
CA GLN A 216 17.32 4.18 7.58
C GLN A 216 17.88 5.39 6.83
N LEU A 217 18.60 5.16 5.73
CA LEU A 217 19.10 6.25 4.88
C LEU A 217 17.96 6.97 4.15
N CYS A 218 16.88 6.28 3.80
CA CYS A 218 15.72 6.89 3.16
C CYS A 218 15.04 7.97 4.03
N LEU A 219 15.16 7.90 5.37
CA LEU A 219 14.66 8.96 6.27
C LEU A 219 15.35 10.30 6.02
N HIS A 220 16.66 10.27 5.72
CA HIS A 220 17.43 11.46 5.34
C HIS A 220 17.18 11.90 3.89
N ALA A 221 16.57 11.03 3.07
CA ALA A 221 16.23 11.31 1.67
C ALA A 221 14.80 11.84 1.48
N GLY A 222 14.05 12.07 2.56
CA GLY A 222 12.71 12.66 2.51
C GLY A 222 11.56 11.70 2.80
N ALA A 223 11.84 10.42 3.11
CA ALA A 223 10.84 9.55 3.73
C ALA A 223 10.55 10.02 5.16
N ASN A 224 9.29 10.02 5.54
CA ASN A 224 8.84 10.34 6.89
C ASN A 224 7.93 9.23 7.47
N ASP A 225 7.87 8.10 6.76
CA ASP A 225 7.13 6.93 7.17
C ASP A 225 8.02 5.69 6.99
N PHE A 226 8.24 4.98 8.08
CA PHE A 226 9.08 3.78 8.11
C PHE A 226 8.24 2.50 7.94
N GLY A 227 7.02 2.62 7.42
CA GLY A 227 6.16 1.50 7.11
C GLY A 227 5.57 0.80 8.33
N SER A 228 4.66 -0.14 8.06
CA SER A 228 4.00 -0.95 9.09
C SER A 228 4.68 -2.30 9.26
N ILE A 229 4.56 -2.87 10.44
CA ILE A 229 4.93 -4.26 10.71
C ILE A 229 3.84 -5.17 10.17
N MET A 230 4.24 -6.14 9.36
CA MET A 230 3.33 -7.15 8.82
C MET A 230 3.40 -8.41 9.68
N ILE A 231 2.27 -8.78 10.29
CA ILE A 231 2.16 -9.97 11.14
C ILE A 231 2.13 -11.24 10.27
N GLU A 232 1.33 -11.21 9.20
CA GLU A 232 1.27 -12.23 8.16
C GLU A 232 1.68 -11.63 6.81
N GLU A 233 2.97 -11.69 6.51
CA GLU A 233 3.53 -11.32 5.21
C GLU A 233 3.89 -12.61 4.46
N ASN A 234 3.21 -12.88 3.34
CA ASN A 234 3.38 -14.11 2.55
C ASN A 234 3.71 -13.83 1.07
N VAL A 235 3.77 -12.56 0.65
CA VAL A 235 3.89 -12.19 -0.76
C VAL A 235 5.33 -11.80 -1.11
N VAL A 236 5.88 -10.84 -0.38
CA VAL A 236 7.23 -10.30 -0.61
C VAL A 236 8.29 -11.28 -0.11
N SER A 237 8.03 -11.96 1.01
CA SER A 237 8.85 -13.06 1.51
C SER A 237 8.91 -14.24 0.54
N ALA A 238 7.78 -14.62 -0.06
CA ALA A 238 7.75 -15.64 -1.11
C ALA A 238 8.49 -15.21 -2.39
N ALA A 239 8.63 -13.89 -2.60
CA ALA A 239 9.41 -13.32 -3.70
C ALA A 239 10.87 -13.00 -3.33
N GLY A 240 11.34 -13.47 -2.16
CA GLY A 240 12.76 -13.47 -1.79
C GLY A 240 13.21 -12.37 -0.81
N ALA A 241 12.31 -11.58 -0.23
CA ALA A 241 12.68 -10.56 0.76
C ALA A 241 12.43 -11.04 2.22
N PRO A 242 13.48 -11.39 2.99
CA PRO A 242 13.32 -12.02 4.31
C PRO A 242 13.21 -11.00 5.46
N HIS A 243 13.04 -9.71 5.15
CA HIS A 243 13.13 -8.65 6.15
C HIS A 243 11.90 -8.66 7.06
N ARG A 244 12.15 -8.58 8.38
CA ARG A 244 11.11 -8.50 9.41
C ARG A 244 11.53 -7.50 10.48
N PHE A 245 10.55 -6.88 11.11
CA PHE A 245 10.73 -6.03 12.28
C PHE A 245 9.74 -6.42 13.37
N THR A 246 10.19 -6.32 14.62
CA THR A 246 9.30 -6.22 15.77
C THR A 246 9.00 -4.74 16.10
N ALA A 247 8.06 -4.48 17.00
CA ALA A 247 7.71 -3.11 17.41
C ALA A 247 8.89 -2.39 18.08
N ASN A 248 9.65 -3.05 18.93
CA ASN A 248 10.89 -2.50 19.47
C ASN A 248 11.95 -2.32 18.37
N GLY A 249 12.11 -3.31 17.49
CA GLY A 249 13.11 -3.29 16.43
C GLY A 249 12.96 -2.10 15.46
N ILE A 250 11.72 -1.80 15.04
CA ILE A 250 11.45 -0.67 14.14
C ILE A 250 11.74 0.67 14.84
N GLN A 251 11.37 0.81 16.12
CA GLN A 251 11.64 2.02 16.91
C GLN A 251 13.14 2.25 17.10
N GLN A 252 13.90 1.21 17.45
CA GLN A 252 15.35 1.28 17.56
C GLN A 252 16.01 1.65 16.23
N SER A 253 15.48 1.14 15.11
CA SER A 253 15.96 1.47 13.77
C SER A 253 15.80 2.96 13.46
N ILE A 254 14.62 3.54 13.77
CA ILE A 254 14.34 4.97 13.57
C ILE A 254 15.27 5.82 14.47
N LYS A 255 15.41 5.47 15.75
CA LYS A 255 16.31 6.17 16.69
C LYS A 255 17.76 6.13 16.22
N ALA A 256 18.24 4.97 15.76
CA ALA A 256 19.60 4.80 15.26
C ALA A 256 19.86 5.60 13.96
N ALA A 257 18.82 5.94 13.20
CA ALA A 257 18.92 6.85 12.06
C ALA A 257 18.92 8.34 12.46
N GLY A 258 18.73 8.66 13.75
CA GLY A 258 18.71 10.04 14.26
C GLY A 258 17.32 10.69 14.31
N PHE A 259 16.24 9.90 14.23
CA PHE A 259 14.86 10.38 14.24
C PHE A 259 14.07 9.90 15.47
N GLU A 260 12.96 10.57 15.76
CA GLU A 260 12.03 10.17 16.81
C GLU A 260 10.96 9.21 16.27
N PRO A 261 10.83 7.98 16.80
CA PRO A 261 9.78 7.07 16.39
C PRO A 261 8.44 7.51 16.97
N GLN A 262 7.42 7.57 16.12
CA GLN A 262 6.05 7.89 16.51
C GLN A 262 5.10 6.84 15.95
N LEU A 263 4.35 6.16 16.82
CA LEU A 263 3.27 5.28 16.39
C LEU A 263 2.15 6.14 15.79
N ARG A 264 1.63 5.70 14.64
CA ARG A 264 0.59 6.41 13.88
C ARG A 264 -0.62 5.52 13.64
N GLY A 265 -1.80 6.13 13.60
CA GLY A 265 -3.01 5.51 13.08
C GLY A 265 -3.02 5.47 11.54
N GLN A 266 -4.08 4.88 10.98
CA GLN A 266 -4.30 4.82 9.54
C GLN A 266 -4.30 6.20 8.87
N LYS A 267 -4.84 7.22 9.55
CA LYS A 267 -4.89 8.62 9.07
C LYS A 267 -3.67 9.45 9.47
N TYR A 268 -2.57 8.82 9.90
CA TYR A 268 -1.33 9.48 10.36
C TYR A 268 -1.51 10.40 11.58
N ASN A 269 -2.63 10.29 12.30
CA ASN A 269 -2.75 10.84 13.64
C ASN A 269 -1.79 10.09 14.58
N TYR A 270 -1.21 10.81 15.53
CA TYR A 270 -0.35 10.22 16.53
C TYR A 270 -1.18 9.32 17.45
N ARG A 271 -0.56 8.20 17.83
CA ARG A 271 -1.07 7.24 18.79
C ARG A 271 0.02 7.02 19.83
N ASP A 272 -0.39 6.92 21.08
CA ASP A 272 0.50 6.46 22.12
C ASP A 272 0.78 4.97 21.94
N LEU A 273 1.98 4.54 22.35
CA LEU A 273 2.28 3.12 22.42
C LEU A 273 1.35 2.48 23.46
N PRO A 274 0.74 1.31 23.17
CA PRO A 274 -0.05 0.59 24.15
C PRO A 274 0.76 0.28 25.41
N GLU A 275 0.15 0.43 26.60
CA GLU A 275 0.80 0.11 27.89
C GLU A 275 1.26 -1.36 27.96
N HIS A 276 0.52 -2.25 27.29
CA HIS A 276 0.85 -3.65 27.16
C HIS A 276 0.99 -3.99 25.67
N LEU A 277 2.24 -4.10 25.22
CA LEU A 277 2.60 -4.44 23.86
C LEU A 277 3.31 -5.80 23.86
N GLU A 278 2.69 -6.81 23.27
CA GLU A 278 3.38 -8.07 23.00
C GLU A 278 4.37 -7.85 21.86
N GLU A 279 5.59 -8.35 22.01
CA GLU A 279 6.58 -8.34 20.92
C GLU A 279 6.42 -9.60 20.07
N GLN A 280 6.38 -9.43 18.75
CA GLN A 280 6.33 -10.55 17.83
C GLN A 280 7.60 -11.40 17.95
N VAL A 281 7.44 -12.73 18.01
CA VAL A 281 8.57 -13.66 17.93
C VAL A 281 8.91 -13.90 16.45
N ILE A 282 10.09 -13.48 16.04
CA ILE A 282 10.60 -13.73 14.68
C ILE A 282 11.34 -15.06 14.67
N THR A 283 10.76 -16.09 14.05
CA THR A 283 11.43 -17.36 13.76
C THR A 283 11.94 -17.34 12.31
N TYR A 284 13.25 -17.52 12.13
CA TYR A 284 13.89 -17.67 10.82
C TYR A 284 13.93 -19.13 10.40
#